data_AF-A0A2V6CKL5-F1
#
_entry.id   AF-A0A2V6CKL5-F1
#
_cell.length_a   1.000
_cell.length_b   1.000
_cell.length_c   1.000
_cell.angle_alpha   90.00
_cell.angle_beta   90.00
_cell.angle_gamma   90.00
#
_symmetry.space_group_name_H-M   'P 1'
#
loop_
_entity.id
_entity.type
_entity.pdbx_description
1 polymer ?
#
loop_
_entity_poly.entity_id
_entity_poly.type
_entity_poly.pdbx_seq_one_letter_code
_entity_poly.pdbx_strand_id
1 'polypeptide(L)'
;MDAPPIMQAPPPVPSGMGCFAKGCLSLVIAVVVLGVILIGGGLFVVNRGISMFTATAPAQIQTRPATPAELQVARAKLDSLRSATRNRVETTIEFNADDVNALLQNEPEFHEARNHARVAIANSIVSLDVSAPLDSAHWSRLKGRWFNGNIQFGFSYVDDNFNFDVRSAEANGYQFPRALLSAEFMQSFNRSFNDSFRRESAKRGDASDLWRYIRMATVQNDKLIVTTRAL
;
A
#
# COMPACT_ATOMS: atom_id res chain seq x y z
N MET A 1 -70.04 73.27 18.63
CA MET A 1 -69.94 72.22 19.66
C MET A 1 -69.29 71.03 18.96
N ASP A 2 -67.98 70.93 19.11
CA ASP A 2 -67.17 69.83 18.59
C ASP A 2 -67.47 68.56 19.39
N ALA A 3 -67.77 67.47 18.68
CA ALA A 3 -67.82 66.14 19.27
C ALA A 3 -66.40 65.54 19.31
N PRO A 4 -66.01 64.87 20.41
CA PRO A 4 -64.63 64.45 20.63
C PRO A 4 -64.23 63.28 19.70
N PRO A 5 -62.93 63.17 19.33
CA PRO A 5 -62.45 62.11 18.47
C PRO A 5 -62.46 60.77 19.22
N ILE A 6 -63.04 59.74 18.60
CA ILE A 6 -63.04 58.37 19.12
C ILE A 6 -61.63 57.78 18.95
N MET A 7 -61.00 57.42 20.06
CA MET A 7 -59.75 56.66 20.08
C MET A 7 -59.97 55.27 19.49
N GLN A 8 -59.32 54.99 18.36
CA GLN A 8 -59.21 53.64 17.81
C GLN A 8 -58.14 52.86 18.59
N ALA A 9 -58.50 51.68 19.09
CA ALA A 9 -57.53 50.76 19.68
C ALA A 9 -56.55 50.26 18.59
N PRO A 10 -55.24 50.12 18.91
CA PRO A 10 -54.27 49.68 17.92
C PRO A 10 -54.55 48.24 17.48
N PRO A 11 -54.31 47.90 16.19
CA PRO A 11 -54.54 46.57 15.66
C PRO A 11 -53.63 45.52 16.35
N PRO A 12 -54.08 44.27 16.49
CA PRO A 12 -53.27 43.22 17.10
C PRO A 12 -52.00 42.97 16.28
N VAL A 13 -50.85 43.05 16.95
CA VAL A 13 -49.54 42.80 16.33
C VAL A 13 -49.47 41.32 15.93
N PRO A 14 -49.33 40.98 14.64
CA PRO A 14 -49.16 39.58 14.27
C PRO A 14 -47.83 39.08 14.82
N SER A 15 -47.87 38.02 15.63
CA SER A 15 -46.67 37.33 16.11
C SER A 15 -46.03 36.56 14.95
N GLY A 16 -45.31 37.29 14.09
CA GLY A 16 -44.46 36.69 13.09
C GLY A 16 -43.39 35.87 13.78
N MET A 17 -43.50 34.54 13.75
CA MET A 17 -42.40 33.66 14.12
C MET A 17 -41.19 34.06 13.29
N GLY A 18 -40.20 34.64 13.96
CA GLY A 18 -39.07 35.31 13.33
C GLY A 18 -38.31 34.41 12.36
N CYS A 19 -37.69 35.06 11.37
CA CYS A 19 -36.80 34.52 10.34
C CYS A 19 -35.77 33.48 10.85
N PHE A 20 -35.46 33.50 12.15
CA PHE A 20 -34.58 32.55 12.82
C PHE A 20 -35.18 31.16 13.11
N ALA A 21 -36.51 31.03 13.27
CA ALA A 21 -37.12 29.76 13.70
C ALA A 21 -37.35 28.76 12.56
N LYS A 22 -37.66 29.25 11.34
CA LYS A 22 -37.85 28.39 10.16
C LYS A 22 -36.62 28.36 9.25
N GLY A 23 -35.94 29.49 9.02
CA GLY A 23 -34.80 29.55 8.10
C GLY A 23 -33.51 28.93 8.67
N CYS A 24 -33.13 29.31 9.90
CA CYS A 24 -31.92 28.80 10.54
C CYS A 24 -32.04 27.32 10.91
N LEU A 25 -33.21 26.91 11.44
CA LEU A 25 -33.44 25.51 11.80
C LEU A 25 -33.43 24.58 10.57
N SER A 26 -34.04 24.99 9.45
CA SER A 26 -33.99 24.22 8.21
C SER A 26 -32.58 24.10 7.64
N LEU A 27 -31.75 25.16 7.76
CA LEU A 27 -30.35 25.13 7.33
C LEU A 27 -29.51 24.19 8.20
N VAL A 28 -29.70 24.23 9.52
CA VAL A 28 -29.02 23.31 10.46
C VAL A 28 -29.37 21.85 10.15
N ILE A 29 -30.65 21.55 9.94
CA ILE A 29 -31.10 20.20 9.58
C ILE A 29 -30.49 19.78 8.24
N ALA A 30 -30.46 20.66 7.23
CA ALA A 30 -29.86 20.34 5.94
C ALA A 30 -28.36 20.04 6.04
N VAL A 31 -27.61 20.80 6.84
CA VAL A 31 -26.17 20.57 7.08
C VAL A 31 -25.94 19.25 7.83
N VAL A 32 -26.77 18.93 8.83
CA VAL A 32 -26.68 17.66 9.57
C VAL A 32 -27.00 16.48 8.64
N VAL A 33 -28.06 16.57 7.85
CA VAL A 33 -28.43 15.53 6.88
C VAL A 33 -27.33 15.35 5.84
N LEU A 34 -26.78 16.45 5.30
CA LEU A 34 -25.67 16.39 4.36
C LEU A 34 -24.42 15.77 5.02
N GLY A 35 -24.10 16.15 6.26
CA GLY A 35 -23.01 15.55 7.03
C GLY A 35 -23.21 14.06 7.24
N VAL A 36 -24.41 13.62 7.60
CA VAL A 36 -24.76 12.19 7.74
C VAL A 36 -24.66 11.45 6.41
N ILE A 37 -25.08 12.05 5.29
CA ILE A 37 -24.95 11.46 3.95
C ILE A 37 -23.49 11.35 3.53
N LEU A 38 -22.68 12.40 3.76
CA LEU A 38 -21.27 12.41 3.38
C LEU A 38 -20.43 11.46 4.25
N ILE A 39 -20.64 11.48 5.57
CA ILE A 39 -19.94 10.60 6.51
C ILE A 39 -20.44 9.17 6.35
N GLY A 40 -21.75 8.95 6.34
CA GLY A 40 -22.37 7.63 6.17
C GLY A 40 -22.06 7.02 4.80
N GLY A 41 -22.16 7.81 3.74
CA GLY A 41 -21.79 7.43 2.38
C GLY A 41 -20.29 7.14 2.26
N GLY A 42 -19.43 7.99 2.83
CA GLY A 42 -17.99 7.76 2.88
C GLY A 42 -17.63 6.47 3.61
N LEU A 43 -18.21 6.24 4.79
CA LEU A 43 -18.01 5.01 5.56
C LEU A 43 -18.56 3.78 4.82
N PHE A 44 -19.67 3.91 4.09
CA PHE A 44 -20.23 2.84 3.27
C PHE A 44 -19.31 2.48 2.10
N VAL A 45 -18.83 3.47 1.34
CA VAL A 45 -17.89 3.27 0.23
C VAL A 45 -16.59 2.64 0.72
N VAL A 46 -16.06 3.14 1.84
CA VAL A 46 -14.87 2.57 2.48
C VAL A 46 -15.10 1.12 2.89
N ASN A 47 -16.21 0.82 3.58
CA ASN A 47 -16.52 -0.54 4.00
C ASN A 47 -16.72 -1.47 2.81
N ARG A 48 -17.37 -0.98 1.75
CA ARG A 48 -17.55 -1.72 0.52
C ARG A 48 -16.20 -1.99 -0.15
N GLY A 49 -15.33 -0.99 -0.23
CA GLY A 49 -13.97 -1.13 -0.75
C GLY A 49 -13.15 -2.13 0.05
N ILE A 50 -13.16 -2.05 1.38
CA ILE A 50 -12.53 -3.05 2.26
C ILE A 50 -13.11 -4.43 1.97
N SER A 51 -14.44 -4.59 1.89
CA SER A 51 -15.09 -5.87 1.56
C SER A 51 -14.69 -6.42 0.19
N MET A 52 -14.46 -5.55 -0.78
CA MET A 52 -14.15 -5.87 -2.17
C MET A 52 -12.69 -6.26 -2.36
N PHE A 53 -11.75 -5.47 -1.83
CA PHE A 53 -10.31 -5.65 -2.03
C PHE A 53 -9.61 -6.50 -0.96
N THR A 54 -10.34 -7.04 0.01
CA THR A 54 -9.78 -7.94 1.02
C THR A 54 -10.67 -9.15 1.22
N ALA A 55 -10.08 -10.27 1.63
CA ALA A 55 -10.75 -11.54 1.85
C ALA A 55 -10.85 -11.87 3.34
N THR A 56 -11.67 -12.84 3.70
CA THR A 56 -11.74 -13.39 5.07
C THR A 56 -10.83 -14.61 5.26
N ALA A 57 -10.14 -15.04 4.19
CA ALA A 57 -9.26 -16.20 4.18
C ALA A 57 -8.03 -15.93 3.30
N PRO A 58 -6.88 -16.56 3.59
CA PRO A 58 -5.70 -16.49 2.74
C PRO A 58 -5.96 -17.11 1.37
N ALA A 59 -5.35 -16.54 0.34
CA ALA A 59 -5.30 -17.20 -0.96
C ALA A 59 -4.20 -18.28 -0.95
N GLN A 60 -4.45 -19.40 -1.63
CA GLN A 60 -3.42 -20.41 -1.86
C GLN A 60 -2.46 -19.90 -2.92
N ILE A 61 -1.28 -19.45 -2.49
CA ILE A 61 -0.19 -19.09 -3.39
C ILE A 61 0.45 -20.38 -3.90
N GLN A 62 0.19 -20.71 -5.17
CA GLN A 62 0.79 -21.89 -5.80
C GLN A 62 2.27 -21.65 -6.06
N THR A 63 3.12 -22.21 -5.22
CA THR A 63 4.57 -22.20 -5.37
C THR A 63 5.04 -23.56 -5.90
N ARG A 64 5.95 -23.55 -6.88
CA ARG A 64 6.66 -24.75 -7.28
C ARG A 64 7.73 -25.03 -6.21
N PRO A 65 7.75 -26.21 -5.56
CA PRO A 65 8.85 -26.55 -4.68
C PRO A 65 10.16 -26.60 -5.50
N ALA A 66 11.17 -25.86 -5.05
CA ALA A 66 12.49 -25.88 -5.66
C ALA A 66 13.13 -27.26 -5.45
N THR A 67 13.80 -27.77 -6.49
CA THR A 67 14.62 -28.97 -6.36
C THR A 67 15.82 -28.70 -5.45
N PRO A 68 16.42 -29.73 -4.83
CA PRO A 68 17.62 -29.55 -4.00
C PRO A 68 18.78 -28.86 -4.75
N ALA A 69 18.93 -29.13 -6.05
CA ALA A 69 19.94 -28.52 -6.90
C ALA A 69 19.66 -27.02 -7.13
N GLU A 70 18.41 -26.65 -7.46
CA GLU A 70 18.02 -25.23 -7.62
C GLU A 70 18.19 -24.46 -6.31
N LEU A 71 17.81 -25.04 -5.18
CA LEU A 71 18.00 -24.43 -3.87
C LEU A 71 19.49 -24.23 -3.55
N GLN A 72 20.34 -25.20 -3.88
CA GLN A 72 21.79 -25.08 -3.67
C GLN A 72 22.39 -23.95 -4.51
N VAL A 73 21.98 -23.83 -5.78
CA VAL A 73 22.41 -22.73 -6.66
C VAL A 73 21.95 -21.37 -6.11
N ALA A 74 20.69 -21.26 -5.72
CA ALA A 74 20.14 -20.02 -5.17
C ALA A 74 20.85 -19.60 -3.88
N ARG A 75 21.11 -20.56 -2.97
CA ARG A 75 21.88 -20.34 -1.73
C ARG A 75 23.31 -19.90 -2.04
N ALA A 76 24.00 -20.56 -2.98
CA ALA A 76 25.36 -20.19 -3.37
C ALA A 76 25.44 -18.75 -3.91
N LYS A 77 24.45 -18.33 -4.70
CA LYS A 77 24.34 -16.94 -5.18
C LYS A 77 24.13 -15.95 -4.01
N LEU A 78 23.24 -16.29 -3.07
CA LEU A 78 23.00 -15.45 -1.90
C LEU A 78 24.23 -15.37 -0.98
N ASP A 79 24.94 -16.47 -0.78
CA ASP A 79 26.17 -16.52 0.02
C ASP A 79 27.32 -15.77 -0.66
N SER A 80 27.40 -15.83 -1.99
CA SER A 80 28.32 -14.99 -2.76
C SER A 80 27.99 -13.50 -2.58
N LEU A 81 26.70 -13.12 -2.59
CA LEU A 81 26.27 -11.74 -2.34
C LEU A 81 26.66 -11.28 -0.94
N ARG A 82 26.37 -12.10 0.07
CA ARG A 82 26.73 -11.86 1.47
C ARG A 82 28.24 -11.74 1.64
N SER A 83 29.03 -12.60 0.99
CA SER A 83 30.49 -12.57 1.04
C SER A 83 31.05 -11.30 0.40
N ALA A 84 30.58 -10.94 -0.80
CA ALA A 84 30.96 -9.70 -1.49
C ALA A 84 30.65 -8.47 -0.64
N THR A 85 29.48 -8.48 0.01
CA THR A 85 29.02 -7.45 0.94
C THR A 85 29.94 -7.31 2.16
N ARG A 86 30.28 -8.42 2.83
CA ARG A 86 31.19 -8.42 4.01
C ARG A 86 32.61 -8.00 3.65
N ASN A 87 33.10 -8.46 2.50
CA ASN A 87 34.45 -8.20 2.03
C ASN A 87 34.57 -6.86 1.28
N ARG A 88 33.47 -6.13 1.07
CA ARG A 88 33.42 -4.84 0.37
C ARG A 88 33.96 -4.91 -1.06
N VAL A 89 33.68 -6.02 -1.73
CA VAL A 89 34.08 -6.26 -3.13
C VAL A 89 32.87 -5.97 -4.01
N GLU A 90 33.08 -5.21 -5.09
CA GLU A 90 32.06 -5.03 -6.12
C GLU A 90 31.86 -6.36 -6.86
N THR A 91 30.64 -6.88 -6.81
CA THR A 91 30.25 -8.14 -7.43
C THR A 91 28.83 -8.00 -7.94
N THR A 92 28.61 -8.44 -9.18
CA THR A 92 27.28 -8.49 -9.79
C THR A 92 26.78 -9.93 -9.79
N ILE A 93 25.59 -10.14 -9.24
CA ILE A 93 24.95 -11.45 -9.12
C ILE A 93 23.56 -11.35 -9.73
N GLU A 94 23.25 -12.33 -10.56
CA GLU A 94 21.97 -12.43 -11.24
C GLU A 94 21.09 -13.51 -10.61
N PHE A 95 19.89 -13.12 -10.18
CA PHE A 95 18.86 -14.00 -9.66
C PHE A 95 17.72 -14.09 -10.66
N ASN A 96 17.35 -15.29 -11.08
CA ASN A 96 16.11 -15.48 -11.84
C ASN A 96 14.92 -15.65 -10.88
N ALA A 97 13.71 -15.76 -11.43
CA ALA A 97 12.49 -15.94 -10.62
C ALA A 97 12.54 -17.22 -9.77
N ASP A 98 13.10 -18.32 -10.28
CA ASP A 98 13.22 -19.58 -9.53
C ASP A 98 14.18 -19.45 -8.34
N ASP A 99 15.31 -18.75 -8.51
CA ASP A 99 16.26 -18.45 -7.44
C ASP A 99 15.57 -17.64 -6.34
N VAL A 100 14.86 -16.56 -6.72
CA VAL A 100 14.13 -15.71 -5.77
C VAL A 100 13.07 -16.51 -5.02
N ASN A 101 12.27 -17.33 -5.72
CA ASN A 101 11.27 -18.18 -5.08
C ASN A 101 11.90 -19.24 -4.17
N ALA A 102 12.99 -19.88 -4.58
CA ALA A 102 13.70 -20.85 -3.77
C ALA A 102 14.20 -20.22 -2.47
N LEU A 103 14.77 -19.01 -2.53
CA LEU A 103 15.20 -18.26 -1.36
C LEU A 103 14.01 -17.86 -0.48
N LEU A 104 12.94 -17.28 -1.06
CA LEU A 104 11.73 -16.88 -0.32
C LEU A 104 11.12 -18.03 0.48
N GLN A 105 11.11 -19.24 -0.07
CA GLN A 105 10.53 -20.41 0.60
C GLN A 105 11.44 -21.04 1.67
N ASN A 106 12.77 -20.85 1.59
CA ASN A 106 13.73 -21.65 2.37
C ASN A 106 14.67 -20.85 3.28
N GLU A 107 14.87 -19.55 3.04
CA GLU A 107 15.77 -18.74 3.87
C GLU A 107 15.07 -18.25 5.15
N PRO A 108 15.75 -18.27 6.31
CA PRO A 108 15.19 -17.77 7.58
C PRO A 108 14.74 -16.30 7.51
N GLU A 109 15.47 -15.47 6.77
CA GLU A 109 15.18 -14.03 6.61
C GLU A 109 13.82 -13.76 5.96
N PHE A 110 13.31 -14.71 5.18
CA PHE A 110 12.05 -14.58 4.44
C PHE A 110 10.90 -15.42 5.02
N HIS A 111 11.01 -15.88 6.27
CA HIS A 111 10.01 -16.75 6.89
C HIS A 111 8.57 -16.21 6.83
N GLU A 112 8.39 -14.90 7.00
CA GLU A 112 7.08 -14.22 6.88
C GLU A 112 6.48 -14.31 5.47
N ALA A 113 7.31 -14.42 4.44
CA ALA A 113 6.88 -14.50 3.03
C ALA A 113 6.68 -15.95 2.56
N ARG A 114 7.09 -16.96 3.34
CA ARG A 114 6.95 -18.37 2.99
C ARG A 114 5.49 -18.73 2.81
N ASN A 115 5.15 -19.38 1.70
CA ASN A 115 3.77 -19.73 1.30
C ASN A 115 2.79 -18.54 1.18
N HIS A 116 3.25 -17.31 1.42
CA HIS A 116 2.47 -16.08 1.38
C HIS A 116 2.86 -15.19 0.20
N ALA A 117 4.00 -15.45 -0.44
CA ALA A 117 4.45 -14.71 -1.60
C ALA A 117 5.04 -15.62 -2.69
N ARG A 118 4.84 -15.23 -3.95
CA ARG A 118 5.50 -15.80 -5.12
C ARG A 118 5.90 -14.68 -6.07
N VAL A 119 7.08 -14.82 -6.65
CA VAL A 119 7.63 -13.89 -7.64
C VAL A 119 7.66 -14.56 -9.01
N ALA A 120 7.27 -13.82 -10.03
CA ALA A 120 7.59 -14.10 -11.42
C ALA A 120 8.27 -12.86 -12.02
N ILE A 121 9.17 -13.07 -12.96
CA ILE A 121 9.88 -11.99 -13.64
C ILE A 121 9.77 -12.25 -15.13
N ALA A 122 9.20 -11.31 -15.88
CA ALA A 122 9.06 -11.39 -17.33
C ALA A 122 9.02 -9.98 -17.94
N ASN A 123 9.71 -9.78 -19.05
CA ASN A 123 9.78 -8.51 -19.79
C ASN A 123 10.22 -7.33 -18.89
N SER A 124 11.19 -7.56 -18.01
CA SER A 124 11.63 -6.58 -17.00
C SER A 124 10.57 -6.13 -15.99
N ILE A 125 9.43 -6.85 -15.91
CA ILE A 125 8.36 -6.63 -14.94
C ILE A 125 8.36 -7.75 -13.92
N VAL A 126 8.30 -7.38 -12.65
CA VAL A 126 8.07 -8.30 -11.54
C VAL A 126 6.57 -8.46 -11.35
N SER A 127 6.09 -9.70 -11.33
CA SER A 127 4.75 -10.07 -10.88
C SER A 127 4.86 -10.70 -9.50
N LEU A 128 4.27 -10.08 -8.50
CA LEU A 128 4.25 -10.54 -7.11
C LEU A 128 2.83 -10.98 -6.76
N ASP A 129 2.65 -12.28 -6.55
CA ASP A 129 1.45 -12.82 -5.91
C ASP A 129 1.68 -12.80 -4.39
N VAL A 130 0.74 -12.22 -3.64
CA VAL A 130 0.85 -12.09 -2.18
C VAL A 130 -0.47 -12.41 -1.50
N SER A 131 -0.39 -13.10 -0.36
CA SER A 131 -1.48 -13.39 0.56
C SER A 131 -1.03 -13.04 1.97
N ALA A 132 -1.29 -11.81 2.41
CA ALA A 132 -0.82 -11.29 3.69
C ALA A 132 -1.99 -10.99 4.66
N PRO A 133 -1.86 -11.35 5.95
CA PRO A 133 -2.85 -10.97 6.95
C PRO A 133 -2.81 -9.46 7.22
N LEU A 134 -3.98 -8.84 7.41
CA LEU A 134 -4.12 -7.41 7.67
C LEU A 134 -4.32 -7.08 9.16
N ASP A 135 -4.08 -8.05 10.04
CA ASP A 135 -4.26 -7.93 11.50
C ASP A 135 -3.35 -6.88 12.14
N SER A 136 -2.19 -6.63 11.53
CA SER A 136 -1.22 -5.62 11.97
C SER A 136 -1.61 -4.19 11.57
N ALA A 137 -2.64 -4.02 10.74
CA ALA A 137 -3.14 -2.70 10.38
C ALA A 137 -3.84 -2.06 11.58
N HIS A 138 -3.63 -0.75 11.77
CA HIS A 138 -4.25 0.02 12.85
C HIS A 138 -5.78 0.13 12.76
N TRP A 139 -6.37 -0.34 11.66
CA TRP A 139 -7.80 -0.22 11.41
C TRP A 139 -8.56 -1.46 11.86
N SER A 140 -9.44 -1.32 12.85
CA SER A 140 -10.22 -2.43 13.43
C SER A 140 -11.03 -3.24 12.40
N ARG A 141 -11.44 -2.62 11.29
CA ARG A 141 -12.21 -3.29 10.21
C ARG A 141 -11.38 -4.22 9.31
N LEU A 142 -10.05 -4.17 9.42
CA LEU A 142 -9.13 -5.05 8.68
C LEU A 142 -8.68 -6.28 9.48
N LYS A 143 -9.01 -6.33 10.78
CA LYS A 143 -8.73 -7.49 11.62
C LYS A 143 -9.46 -8.74 11.12
N GLY A 144 -8.76 -9.86 11.08
CA GLY A 144 -9.23 -11.13 10.53
C GLY A 144 -9.36 -11.13 9.00
N ARG A 145 -8.85 -10.10 8.32
CA ARG A 145 -8.92 -10.00 6.85
C ARG A 145 -7.55 -10.19 6.22
N TRP A 146 -7.57 -10.62 4.97
CA TRP A 146 -6.40 -10.95 4.18
C TRP A 146 -6.33 -10.07 2.95
N PHE A 147 -5.14 -9.58 2.64
CA PHE A 147 -4.81 -9.00 1.36
C PHE A 147 -4.31 -10.11 0.45
N ASN A 148 -5.14 -10.49 -0.52
CA ASN A 148 -4.80 -11.45 -1.55
C ASN A 148 -4.69 -10.67 -2.85
N GLY A 149 -3.52 -10.57 -3.44
CA GLY A 149 -3.33 -9.71 -4.60
C GLY A 149 -2.19 -10.12 -5.50
N ASN A 150 -2.25 -9.59 -6.71
CA ASN A 150 -1.18 -9.65 -7.70
C ASN A 150 -0.72 -8.22 -8.00
N ILE A 151 0.58 -7.97 -7.96
CA ILE A 151 1.15 -6.65 -8.27
C ILE A 151 2.19 -6.83 -9.37
N GLN A 152 2.04 -6.06 -10.45
CA GLN A 152 3.00 -6.01 -11.54
C GLN A 152 3.73 -4.68 -11.50
N PHE A 153 5.06 -4.71 -11.35
CA PHE A 153 5.85 -3.50 -11.22
C PHE A 153 7.25 -3.64 -11.82
N GLY A 154 7.77 -2.53 -12.35
CA GLY A 154 9.19 -2.34 -12.57
C GLY A 154 9.89 -2.03 -11.25
N PHE A 155 11.10 -2.53 -11.08
CA PHE A 155 11.91 -2.32 -9.88
C PHE A 155 13.33 -1.89 -10.24
N SER A 156 13.77 -0.81 -9.61
CA SER A 156 15.18 -0.42 -9.57
C SER A 156 15.53 0.18 -8.22
N TYR A 157 16.72 -0.14 -7.73
CA TYR A 157 17.38 0.46 -6.59
C TYR A 157 18.73 0.96 -7.07
N VAL A 158 18.99 2.26 -6.93
CA VAL A 158 20.26 2.89 -7.31
C VAL A 158 20.59 3.93 -6.26
N ASP A 159 21.81 3.89 -5.73
CA ASP A 159 22.35 4.90 -4.81
C ASP A 159 21.37 5.25 -3.66
N ASP A 160 20.94 4.22 -2.92
CA ASP A 160 20.04 4.34 -1.76
C ASP A 160 18.64 4.91 -2.08
N ASN A 161 18.20 4.78 -3.34
CA ASN A 161 16.85 5.13 -3.78
C ASN A 161 16.18 3.95 -4.48
N PHE A 162 15.09 3.47 -3.88
CA PHE A 162 14.14 2.57 -4.51
C PHE A 162 13.22 3.33 -5.44
N ASN A 163 12.98 2.77 -6.61
CA ASN A 163 12.00 3.24 -7.56
C ASN A 163 11.14 2.05 -7.99
N PHE A 164 9.86 2.14 -7.65
CA PHE A 164 8.83 1.21 -8.07
C PHE A 164 7.99 1.88 -9.15
N ASP A 165 7.71 1.12 -10.21
CA ASP A 165 6.84 1.53 -11.31
C ASP A 165 5.70 0.52 -11.43
N VAL A 166 4.65 0.73 -10.65
CA VAL A 166 3.50 -0.19 -10.58
C VAL A 166 2.66 -0.03 -11.85
N ARG A 167 2.60 -1.10 -12.65
CA ARG A 167 1.84 -1.17 -13.91
C ARG A 167 0.40 -1.59 -13.68
N SER A 168 0.21 -2.54 -12.77
CA SER A 168 -1.10 -2.98 -12.34
C SER A 168 -1.03 -3.53 -10.93
N ALA A 169 -2.14 -3.38 -10.21
CA ALA A 169 -2.37 -4.07 -8.97
C ALA A 169 -3.78 -4.66 -9.02
N GLU A 170 -3.92 -5.85 -8.46
CA GLU A 170 -5.18 -6.54 -8.27
C GLU A 170 -5.26 -6.97 -6.82
N ALA A 171 -6.43 -6.85 -6.21
CA ALA A 171 -6.70 -7.53 -4.95
C ALA A 171 -8.06 -8.21 -4.99
N ASN A 172 -8.08 -9.46 -4.53
CA ASN A 172 -9.27 -10.28 -4.40
C ASN A 172 -10.10 -10.38 -5.71
N GLY A 173 -9.43 -10.49 -6.86
CA GLY A 173 -10.07 -10.54 -8.18
C GLY A 173 -10.41 -9.18 -8.79
N TYR A 174 -10.18 -8.08 -8.06
CA TYR A 174 -10.52 -6.72 -8.52
C TYR A 174 -9.27 -5.92 -8.85
N GLN A 175 -9.20 -5.45 -10.10
CA GLN A 175 -8.13 -4.56 -10.53
C GLN A 175 -8.27 -3.18 -9.88
N PHE A 176 -7.15 -2.64 -9.43
CA PHE A 176 -7.06 -1.28 -8.96
C PHE A 176 -7.26 -0.33 -10.16
N PRO A 177 -8.16 0.66 -10.05
CA PRO A 177 -8.33 1.65 -11.09
C PRO A 177 -7.00 2.35 -11.40
N ARG A 178 -6.65 2.46 -12.70
CA ARG A 178 -5.42 3.14 -13.13
C ARG A 178 -5.32 4.58 -12.62
N ALA A 179 -6.47 5.24 -12.39
CA ALA A 179 -6.53 6.56 -11.79
C ALA A 179 -5.92 6.63 -10.37
N LEU A 180 -5.89 5.51 -9.62
CA LEU A 180 -5.23 5.42 -8.32
C LEU A 180 -3.73 5.17 -8.43
N LEU A 181 -3.27 4.62 -9.56
CA LEU A 181 -1.86 4.37 -9.87
C LEU A 181 -1.28 5.52 -10.72
N SER A 182 -1.64 6.76 -10.37
CA SER A 182 -1.16 7.93 -11.10
C SER A 182 0.33 8.18 -10.86
N ALA A 183 0.95 8.99 -11.72
CA ALA A 183 2.35 9.35 -11.57
C ALA A 183 2.61 10.09 -10.25
N GLU A 184 1.68 10.93 -9.80
CA GLU A 184 1.77 11.67 -8.54
C GLU A 184 1.68 10.74 -7.33
N PHE A 185 0.80 9.73 -7.40
CA PHE A 185 0.71 8.70 -6.39
C PHE A 185 2.01 7.91 -6.33
N MET A 186 2.55 7.47 -7.47
CA MET A 186 3.80 6.71 -7.51
C MET A 186 5.00 7.53 -7.03
N GLN A 187 5.08 8.82 -7.37
CA GLN A 187 6.11 9.71 -6.84
C GLN A 187 6.02 9.82 -5.31
N SER A 188 4.81 9.95 -4.78
CA SER A 188 4.55 10.05 -3.33
C SER A 188 4.86 8.73 -2.62
N PHE A 189 4.48 7.60 -3.21
CA PHE A 189 4.79 6.26 -2.73
C PHE A 189 6.29 6.02 -2.67
N ASN A 190 7.01 6.27 -3.78
CA ASN A 190 8.46 6.09 -3.84
C ASN A 190 9.17 6.99 -2.81
N ARG A 191 8.77 8.26 -2.67
CA ARG A 191 9.32 9.14 -1.64
C ARG A 191 9.08 8.58 -0.23
N SER A 192 7.83 8.23 0.08
CA SER A 192 7.44 7.73 1.41
C SER A 192 8.14 6.42 1.78
N PHE A 193 8.28 5.51 0.80
CA PHE A 193 9.00 4.24 0.96
C PHE A 193 10.48 4.50 1.26
N ASN A 194 11.16 5.31 0.45
CA ASN A 194 12.57 5.64 0.66
C ASN A 194 12.82 6.32 2.01
N ASP A 195 11.96 7.25 2.40
CA ASP A 195 12.08 7.94 3.69
C ASP A 195 11.91 6.96 4.86
N SER A 196 10.94 6.05 4.77
CA SER A 196 10.69 5.03 5.79
C SER A 196 11.84 4.02 5.86
N PHE A 197 12.32 3.58 4.71
CA PHE A 197 13.46 2.67 4.61
C PHE A 197 14.72 3.28 5.24
N ARG A 198 15.05 4.54 4.91
CA ARG A 198 16.19 5.27 5.51
C ARG A 198 16.06 5.43 7.02
N ARG A 199 14.85 5.71 7.51
CA ARG A 199 14.59 5.82 8.95
C ARG A 199 14.79 4.50 9.67
N GLU A 200 14.29 3.40 9.11
CA GLU A 200 14.37 2.09 9.76
C GLU A 200 15.77 1.49 9.64
N SER A 201 16.47 1.71 8.51
CA SER A 201 17.86 1.30 8.34
C SER A 201 18.84 2.05 9.24
N ALA A 202 18.49 3.27 9.68
CA ALA A 202 19.25 3.96 10.72
C ALA A 202 19.05 3.34 12.12
N LYS A 203 17.94 2.62 12.36
CA LYS A 203 17.56 2.08 13.69
C LYS A 203 17.97 0.62 13.89
N ARG A 204 17.78 -0.25 12.89
CA ARG A 204 18.02 -1.70 12.98
C ARG A 204 19.28 -2.09 12.22
N GLY A 205 20.43 -2.08 12.88
CA GLY A 205 21.74 -2.37 12.26
C GLY A 205 22.01 -3.81 11.79
N ASP A 206 21.00 -4.62 11.39
CA ASP A 206 21.24 -6.02 10.98
C ASP A 206 20.56 -6.37 9.63
N ALA A 207 19.22 -6.27 9.51
CA ALA A 207 18.53 -6.52 8.23
C ALA A 207 18.72 -5.39 7.20
N SER A 208 19.05 -4.17 7.64
CA SER A 208 19.39 -3.07 6.74
C SER A 208 20.84 -3.07 6.29
N ASP A 209 21.69 -3.94 6.85
CA ASP A 209 23.10 -3.94 6.51
C ASP A 209 23.30 -4.41 5.06
N LEU A 210 22.60 -5.45 4.60
CA LEU A 210 22.73 -5.93 3.21
C LEU A 210 22.48 -4.81 2.18
N TRP A 211 21.39 -4.06 2.32
CA TRP A 211 21.02 -3.02 1.37
C TRP A 211 21.96 -1.81 1.37
N ARG A 212 22.66 -1.53 2.48
CA ARG A 212 23.69 -0.47 2.55
C ARG A 212 24.88 -0.76 1.66
N TYR A 213 25.20 -2.04 1.48
CA TYR A 213 26.31 -2.49 0.62
C TYR A 213 25.86 -2.83 -0.79
N ILE A 214 24.57 -2.71 -1.10
CA ILE A 214 24.07 -2.82 -2.48
C ILE A 214 24.20 -1.44 -3.14
N ARG A 215 24.90 -1.39 -4.28
CA ARG A 215 25.01 -0.21 -5.15
C ARG A 215 23.77 -0.09 -6.02
N MET A 216 23.40 -1.22 -6.63
CA MET A 216 22.33 -1.29 -7.61
C MET A 216 21.60 -2.61 -7.48
N ALA A 217 20.27 -2.59 -7.54
CA ALA A 217 19.46 -3.77 -7.79
C ALA A 217 18.41 -3.43 -8.85
N THR A 218 18.38 -4.13 -9.97
CA THR A 218 17.47 -3.81 -11.09
C THR A 218 16.93 -5.06 -11.74
N VAL A 219 15.76 -4.97 -12.35
CA VAL A 219 15.17 -6.08 -13.09
C VAL A 219 15.40 -5.88 -14.58
N GLN A 220 16.22 -6.74 -15.17
CA GLN A 220 16.58 -6.70 -16.58
C GLN A 220 16.74 -8.10 -17.14
N ASN A 221 16.30 -8.32 -18.38
CA ASN A 221 16.43 -9.61 -19.08
C ASN A 221 15.87 -10.78 -18.24
N ASP A 222 14.69 -10.59 -17.66
CA ASP A 222 13.98 -11.56 -16.80
C ASP A 222 14.74 -12.00 -15.53
N LYS A 223 15.71 -11.19 -15.11
CA LYS A 223 16.53 -11.43 -13.93
C LYS A 223 16.58 -10.20 -13.04
N LEU A 224 16.69 -10.43 -11.74
CA LEU A 224 17.10 -9.45 -10.76
C LEU A 224 18.63 -9.41 -10.72
N ILE A 225 19.20 -8.31 -11.17
CA ILE A 225 20.64 -8.05 -11.16
C ILE A 225 20.96 -7.22 -9.92
N VAL A 226 21.78 -7.77 -9.03
CA VAL A 226 22.23 -7.09 -7.80
C VAL A 226 23.73 -6.85 -7.88
N THR A 227 24.16 -5.61 -7.70
CA THR A 227 25.57 -5.20 -7.69
C THR A 227 25.92 -4.61 -6.33
N THR A 228 26.94 -5.14 -5.68
CA THR A 228 27.47 -4.63 -4.41
C THR A 228 28.38 -3.42 -4.62
N ARG A 229 28.55 -2.59 -3.59
CA ARG A 229 29.51 -1.49 -3.58
C ARG A 229 30.90 -2.03 -3.27
N ALA A 230 31.90 -1.60 -4.04
CA ALA A 230 33.25 -1.53 -3.52
C ALA A 230 33.33 -0.34 -2.56
N LEU A 231 33.82 -0.56 -1.34
CA LEU A 231 34.10 0.51 -0.36
C LEU A 231 35.61 0.61 -0.15
#